data_AF-A0A0L0TD86-F1
#
_entry.id   AF-A0A0L0TD86-F1
#
_cell.length_a   1.000
_cell.length_b   1.000
_cell.length_c   1.000
_cell.angle_alpha   90.00
_cell.angle_beta   90.00
_cell.angle_gamma   90.00
#
_symmetry.space_group_name_H-M   'P 1'
#
loop_
_entity.id
_entity.type
_entity.pdbx_description
1 polymer ?
#
loop_
_entity_poly.entity_id
_entity_poly.type
_entity_poly.pdbx_seq_one_letter_code
_entity_poly.pdbx_strand_id
1 'polypeptide(L)'
;MPPKPAARASSTDSAAPANAPTPTPPTTGTEAVLASTTPAAASKKKAVRKSTTVIVTHGPRGVPLVPVPRWSRFAVSSSNVDITRNVLSRFLAHPAQDVLKVRELAEMRGAQGVPATPEPTRVIVLHPGSRYLRLGFATDVVPKVVPNVIARRVAPNRKDPAPDLPAYRQADDATAAATKRAARAAADEYFHARMKQANLKTPLNALGMVQSFNGSARPVPVPALNDPFHIDWIRVDPSAAPPPYFVGQQALDLDDAARTQYPLYYPFYAKTLNTRDYTSLVEWHHDVAAILRTGLQTELGLTATDLPLTRIALAVPDLLDARAVDELLSVLFSSLGVHSVVIAQESTMACTGAGLSLACVVDVGAHATSISLVENGEITDAPARAVWGATT
;
A
#
# COMPACT_ATOMS: atom_id res chain seq x y z
N MET A 1 -16.53 32.29 -53.19
CA MET A 1 -17.46 33.43 -53.35
C MET A 1 -18.78 33.10 -52.63
N PRO A 2 -19.63 34.10 -52.32
CA PRO A 2 -20.83 33.96 -51.46
C PRO A 2 -22.09 33.67 -52.34
N PRO A 3 -23.37 33.58 -51.86
CA PRO A 3 -24.03 34.47 -50.89
C PRO A 3 -24.90 33.80 -49.78
N LYS A 4 -25.47 34.67 -48.94
CA LYS A 4 -26.27 34.43 -47.73
C LYS A 4 -27.44 35.44 -47.70
N PRO A 5 -28.64 35.06 -47.24
CA PRO A 5 -29.59 35.96 -46.55
C PRO A 5 -29.66 35.59 -45.03
N ALA A 6 -29.82 36.48 -44.05
CA ALA A 6 -30.71 37.66 -43.89
C ALA A 6 -32.19 37.24 -43.78
N ALA A 7 -32.87 37.13 -42.63
CA ALA A 7 -32.88 37.80 -41.31
C ALA A 7 -33.90 38.97 -41.19
N ARG A 8 -34.92 38.78 -40.33
CA ARG A 8 -35.89 39.78 -39.82
C ARG A 8 -36.59 39.16 -38.58
N ALA A 9 -36.71 39.71 -37.37
CA ALA A 9 -36.50 41.03 -36.73
C ALA A 9 -37.75 41.93 -36.57
N SER A 10 -38.40 41.81 -35.39
CA SER A 10 -39.34 42.76 -34.71
C SER A 10 -39.93 42.05 -33.47
N SER A 11 -40.24 42.64 -32.31
CA SER A 11 -39.94 43.95 -31.68
C SER A 11 -40.33 43.82 -30.17
N THR A 12 -39.54 44.33 -29.21
CA THR A 12 -39.79 45.50 -28.31
C THR A 12 -41.14 45.49 -27.53
N ASP A 13 -41.29 45.96 -26.29
CA ASP A 13 -40.56 46.94 -25.46
C ASP A 13 -40.48 46.49 -23.96
N SER A 14 -39.48 46.86 -23.14
CA SER A 14 -39.22 48.15 -22.43
C SER A 14 -40.32 48.52 -21.38
N ALA A 15 -40.04 48.98 -20.14
CA ALA A 15 -38.81 49.50 -19.52
C ALA A 15 -38.74 49.24 -17.98
N ALA A 16 -37.76 49.84 -17.28
CA ALA A 16 -37.48 49.79 -15.82
C ALA A 16 -37.32 51.26 -15.28
N PRO A 17 -36.71 51.62 -14.11
CA PRO A 17 -36.18 50.86 -12.95
C PRO A 17 -36.56 51.50 -11.56
N ALA A 18 -35.65 51.46 -10.55
CA ALA A 18 -35.65 52.09 -9.20
C ALA A 18 -36.26 51.26 -8.03
N ASN A 19 -35.80 51.31 -6.77
CA ASN A 19 -34.64 51.96 -6.12
C ASN A 19 -34.24 51.20 -4.80
N ALA A 20 -33.12 51.55 -4.15
CA ALA A 20 -32.70 51.01 -2.82
C ALA A 20 -32.32 52.14 -1.84
N PRO A 21 -32.48 51.96 -0.51
CA PRO A 21 -31.32 51.98 0.41
C PRO A 21 -31.44 51.16 1.73
N THR A 22 -30.43 51.25 2.60
CA THR A 22 -30.24 50.65 3.96
C THR A 22 -29.89 51.76 5.00
N PRO A 23 -29.56 51.55 6.32
CA PRO A 23 -29.79 50.44 7.29
C PRO A 23 -30.19 50.83 8.78
N THR A 24 -30.71 49.86 9.55
CA THR A 24 -30.54 49.68 11.05
C THR A 24 -31.27 50.66 12.05
N PRO A 25 -31.01 50.69 13.39
CA PRO A 25 -31.85 50.04 14.44
C PRO A 25 -32.13 51.00 15.66
N PRO A 26 -32.26 50.61 16.97
CA PRO A 26 -32.62 49.35 17.67
C PRO A 26 -33.76 49.54 18.73
N THR A 27 -34.07 48.54 19.59
CA THR A 27 -34.76 48.71 20.92
C THR A 27 -34.74 47.42 21.81
N THR A 28 -35.44 47.39 22.97
CA THR A 28 -35.08 46.55 24.17
C THR A 28 -36.25 46.14 25.11
N GLY A 29 -36.09 45.04 25.89
CA GLY A 29 -36.92 44.62 27.07
C GLY A 29 -37.37 43.13 27.05
N THR A 30 -37.59 42.39 28.15
CA THR A 30 -37.36 42.62 29.61
C THR A 30 -37.23 41.25 30.35
N GLU A 31 -37.08 41.24 31.68
CA GLU A 31 -36.53 40.17 32.55
C GLU A 31 -37.52 39.08 33.04
N ALA A 32 -36.97 37.94 33.49
CA ALA A 32 -37.48 37.10 34.60
C ALA A 32 -36.34 36.19 35.13
N VAL A 33 -35.65 36.51 36.24
CA VAL A 33 -35.93 36.17 37.67
C VAL A 33 -35.32 34.83 38.13
N LEU A 34 -34.87 34.78 39.40
CA LEU A 34 -33.89 33.82 39.94
C LEU A 34 -34.26 33.30 41.35
N ALA A 35 -34.23 31.97 41.58
CA ALA A 35 -34.11 31.29 42.88
C ALA A 35 -33.86 29.77 42.63
N SER A 36 -32.79 29.08 43.05
CA SER A 36 -32.01 28.98 44.30
C SER A 36 -32.48 27.87 45.26
N THR A 37 -31.82 26.71 45.22
CA THR A 37 -31.73 25.76 46.35
C THR A 37 -30.37 25.03 46.34
N THR A 38 -29.70 25.00 47.49
CA THR A 38 -28.51 24.17 47.75
C THR A 38 -28.82 23.18 48.88
N PRO A 39 -28.29 21.95 48.79
CA PRO A 39 -27.98 21.16 49.98
C PRO A 39 -26.46 20.87 50.09
N ALA A 40 -26.06 20.41 51.28
CA ALA A 40 -24.67 20.32 51.71
C ALA A 40 -23.86 19.15 51.10
N ALA A 41 -22.54 19.18 51.34
CA ALA A 41 -21.59 18.24 50.75
C ALA A 41 -21.65 16.82 51.33
N ALA A 42 -21.47 15.82 50.46
CA ALA A 42 -21.14 14.44 50.82
C ALA A 42 -19.98 13.94 49.95
N SER A 43 -18.91 13.44 50.58
CA SER A 43 -17.66 13.12 49.88
C SER A 43 -17.70 11.77 49.18
N LYS A 44 -17.46 11.74 47.86
CA LYS A 44 -17.15 10.52 47.09
C LYS A 44 -16.03 10.80 46.08
N LYS A 45 -15.08 9.87 45.97
CA LYS A 45 -13.86 9.98 45.15
C LYS A 45 -14.20 10.15 43.67
N LYS A 46 -13.69 11.19 43.01
CA LYS A 46 -13.94 11.49 41.59
C LYS A 46 -12.79 10.98 40.72
N ALA A 47 -13.06 10.02 39.84
CA ALA A 47 -12.09 9.54 38.86
C ALA A 47 -11.78 10.63 37.82
N VAL A 48 -10.49 10.92 37.60
CA VAL A 48 -10.05 11.95 36.64
C VAL A 48 -10.02 11.36 35.23
N ARG A 49 -11.16 11.40 34.53
CA ARG A 49 -11.17 11.33 33.06
C ARG A 49 -10.45 12.58 32.53
N LYS A 50 -9.23 12.42 32.01
CA LYS A 50 -8.54 13.46 31.23
C LYS A 50 -9.21 13.59 29.86
N SER A 51 -10.19 14.48 29.72
CA SER A 51 -10.64 14.93 28.40
C SER A 51 -9.64 15.92 27.83
N THR A 52 -8.92 15.55 26.77
CA THR A 52 -8.02 16.46 26.06
C THR A 52 -8.84 17.47 25.25
N THR A 53 -9.20 18.59 25.89
CA THR A 53 -9.85 19.72 25.21
C THR A 53 -8.87 20.36 24.24
N VAL A 54 -9.04 20.10 22.95
CA VAL A 54 -8.26 20.75 21.89
C VAL A 54 -8.74 22.19 21.73
N ILE A 55 -7.95 23.14 22.24
CA ILE A 55 -8.22 24.58 22.06
C ILE A 55 -7.78 24.98 20.65
N VAL A 56 -8.76 25.16 19.76
CA VAL A 56 -8.52 25.69 18.40
C VAL A 56 -8.51 27.21 18.45
N THR A 57 -7.34 27.82 18.27
CA THR A 57 -7.20 29.27 18.12
C THR A 57 -7.30 29.67 16.65
N HIS A 58 -8.33 30.44 16.29
CA HIS A 58 -8.47 30.98 14.95
C HIS A 58 -7.55 32.17 14.73
N GLY A 59 -6.78 32.15 13.63
CA GLY A 59 -6.09 33.34 13.14
C GLY A 59 -7.08 34.34 12.51
N PRO A 60 -6.73 35.63 12.39
CA PRO A 60 -7.54 36.59 11.64
C PRO A 60 -7.70 36.10 10.19
N ARG A 61 -8.96 36.04 9.71
CA ARG A 61 -9.43 35.39 8.46
C ARG A 61 -9.70 33.88 8.54
N GLY A 62 -9.75 33.27 9.71
CA GLY A 62 -10.49 32.01 9.95
C GLY A 62 -9.85 30.71 9.45
N VAL A 63 -8.76 30.77 8.67
CA VAL A 63 -7.97 29.59 8.29
C VAL A 63 -7.40 28.92 9.55
N PRO A 64 -7.57 27.60 9.74
CA PRO A 64 -6.98 26.91 10.88
C PRO A 64 -5.45 26.91 10.79
N LEU A 65 -4.80 27.43 11.83
CA LEU A 65 -3.35 27.35 11.99
C LEU A 65 -2.95 25.91 12.33
N VAL A 66 -2.74 25.09 11.29
CA VAL A 66 -2.08 23.78 11.46
C VAL A 66 -0.68 24.04 12.02
N PRO A 67 -0.34 23.56 13.23
CA PRO A 67 0.96 23.82 13.83
C PRO A 67 2.02 23.02 13.05
N VAL A 68 2.81 23.72 12.23
CA VAL A 68 3.90 23.09 11.46
C VAL A 68 4.90 22.45 12.43
N PRO A 69 5.01 21.12 12.50
CA PRO A 69 5.83 20.48 13.50
C PRO A 69 7.31 20.61 13.12
N ARG A 70 8.19 20.78 14.12
CA ARG A 70 9.62 21.09 13.91
C ARG A 70 10.44 19.96 13.27
N TRP A 71 9.86 18.80 12.99
CA TRP A 71 10.57 17.64 12.40
C TRP A 71 10.79 17.73 10.88
N SER A 72 10.55 18.88 10.24
CA SER A 72 10.81 19.07 8.80
C SER A 72 12.29 19.02 8.37
N ARG A 73 13.22 18.78 9.31
CA ARG A 73 14.44 18.00 9.02
C ARG A 73 14.11 16.51 9.07
N PHE A 74 13.70 15.95 7.92
CA PHE A 74 13.98 14.54 7.66
C PHE A 74 15.50 14.37 7.70
N ALA A 75 16.01 13.76 8.76
CA ALA A 75 17.29 13.08 8.69
C ALA A 75 17.08 11.88 7.75
N VAL A 76 17.40 12.05 6.47
CA VAL A 76 17.54 10.93 5.54
C VAL A 76 18.80 10.18 5.96
N SER A 77 18.65 9.37 7.00
CA SER A 77 19.68 8.50 7.55
C SER A 77 19.81 7.29 6.62
N SER A 78 20.29 7.54 5.39
CA SER A 78 20.66 6.50 4.42
C SER A 78 21.96 5.77 4.80
N SER A 79 22.53 6.10 5.96
CA SER A 79 23.34 5.17 6.74
C SER A 79 22.59 3.85 6.90
N ASN A 80 23.16 2.75 6.43
CA ASN A 80 22.72 1.41 6.81
C ASN A 80 22.58 1.38 8.33
N VAL A 81 21.38 1.04 8.85
CA VAL A 81 21.18 0.90 10.30
C VAL A 81 22.13 -0.18 10.78
N ASP A 82 22.98 0.13 11.76
CA ASP A 82 24.05 -0.76 12.21
C ASP A 82 23.50 -2.14 12.64
N ILE A 83 23.61 -3.11 11.72
CA ILE A 83 22.98 -4.43 11.78
C ILE A 83 23.40 -5.19 13.06
N THR A 84 24.59 -4.86 13.58
CA THR A 84 25.16 -5.34 14.84
C THR A 84 24.30 -5.06 16.08
N ARG A 85 23.32 -4.15 16.03
CA ARG A 85 22.38 -3.93 17.15
C ARG A 85 21.36 -5.06 17.36
N ASN A 86 21.11 -5.92 16.37
CA ASN A 86 20.01 -6.90 16.44
C ASN A 86 20.32 -8.15 17.28
N VAL A 87 21.56 -8.30 17.77
CA VAL A 87 22.05 -9.50 18.51
C VAL A 87 21.33 -9.73 19.85
N LEU A 88 20.60 -8.74 20.38
CA LEU A 88 19.85 -8.84 21.65
C LEU A 88 18.33 -9.01 21.46
N SER A 89 17.85 -9.21 20.23
CA SER A 89 16.41 -9.33 19.96
C SER A 89 15.80 -10.59 20.59
N ARG A 90 14.72 -10.41 21.37
CA ARG A 90 13.92 -11.48 21.98
C ARG A 90 12.70 -11.87 21.12
N PHE A 91 12.69 -11.51 19.84
CA PHE A 91 11.50 -11.61 18.97
C PHE A 91 10.96 -13.04 18.73
N LEU A 92 11.74 -14.08 19.05
CA LEU A 92 11.33 -15.50 18.99
C LEU A 92 11.31 -16.18 20.38
N ALA A 93 11.31 -15.42 21.47
CA ALA A 93 11.37 -15.95 22.84
C ALA A 93 10.00 -16.38 23.40
N HIS A 94 8.89 -16.14 22.70
CA HIS A 94 7.55 -16.37 23.23
C HIS A 94 6.84 -17.55 22.55
N PRO A 95 6.54 -18.67 23.25
CA PRO A 95 6.02 -19.90 22.66
C PRO A 95 4.56 -19.81 22.15
N ALA A 96 3.94 -18.62 22.21
CA ALA A 96 2.61 -18.37 21.63
C ALA A 96 2.65 -17.94 20.15
N GLN A 97 3.84 -17.71 19.58
CA GLN A 97 4.02 -17.30 18.17
C GLN A 97 4.23 -18.50 17.22
N ASP A 98 4.62 -19.67 17.76
CA ASP A 98 4.76 -20.93 17.00
C ASP A 98 3.37 -21.51 16.68
N VAL A 99 2.94 -21.40 15.42
CA VAL A 99 1.71 -22.04 14.92
C VAL A 99 2.00 -23.50 14.56
N LEU A 100 2.36 -24.28 15.57
CA LEU A 100 2.48 -25.73 15.50
C LEU A 100 1.11 -26.39 15.73
N LYS A 101 0.88 -27.53 15.09
CA LYS A 101 -0.23 -28.42 15.45
C LYS A 101 0.00 -29.02 16.85
N VAL A 102 -0.44 -28.31 17.88
CA VAL A 102 -0.23 -28.66 19.30
C VAL A 102 -0.69 -30.09 19.68
N ARG A 103 -1.60 -30.70 18.88
CA ARG A 103 -2.14 -32.04 19.15
C ARG A 103 -1.30 -33.22 18.61
N GLU A 104 -0.73 -33.15 17.41
CA GLU A 104 -0.03 -34.30 16.79
C GLU A 104 1.41 -34.49 17.31
N LEU A 105 2.10 -33.40 17.67
CA LEU A 105 3.49 -33.46 18.18
C LEU A 105 3.63 -34.08 19.58
N ALA A 106 2.52 -34.28 20.30
CA ALA A 106 2.53 -35.03 21.56
C ALA A 106 2.70 -36.55 21.31
N GLU A 107 2.13 -37.07 20.23
CA GLU A 107 2.08 -38.49 19.90
C GLU A 107 3.31 -38.94 19.10
N MET A 108 3.87 -38.06 18.25
CA MET A 108 5.09 -38.35 17.47
C MET A 108 6.40 -38.31 18.29
N ARG A 109 6.36 -38.08 19.61
CA ARG A 109 7.55 -38.07 20.50
C ARG A 109 8.32 -39.40 20.58
N GLY A 110 7.82 -40.48 19.97
CA GLY A 110 8.53 -41.76 19.84
C GLY A 110 9.51 -41.86 18.66
N ALA A 111 9.49 -40.91 17.71
CA ALA A 111 10.36 -40.95 16.53
C ALA A 111 11.71 -40.26 16.79
N GLN A 112 12.82 -40.92 16.41
CA GLN A 112 14.18 -40.43 16.66
C GLN A 112 14.58 -39.26 15.73
N GLY A 113 15.42 -38.36 16.24
CA GLY A 113 16.43 -37.67 15.42
C GLY A 113 16.25 -36.18 15.12
N VAL A 114 15.14 -35.52 15.46
CA VAL A 114 14.99 -34.07 15.24
C VAL A 114 15.72 -33.29 16.35
N PRO A 115 16.71 -32.41 16.04
CA PRO A 115 17.38 -31.61 17.05
C PRO A 115 16.42 -30.58 17.66
N ALA A 116 16.49 -30.42 18.99
CA ALA A 116 15.56 -29.60 19.77
C ALA A 116 15.70 -28.07 19.56
N THR A 117 16.76 -27.63 18.88
CA THR A 117 17.02 -26.23 18.54
C THR A 117 17.05 -26.11 17.01
N PRO A 118 16.22 -25.26 16.38
CA PRO A 118 16.28 -25.08 14.93
C PRO A 118 17.54 -24.31 14.56
N GLU A 119 18.34 -24.83 13.63
CA GLU A 119 19.44 -24.04 13.06
C GLU A 119 18.87 -22.88 12.22
N PRO A 120 19.34 -21.63 12.42
CA PRO A 120 18.80 -20.46 11.71
C PRO A 120 19.06 -20.50 10.19
N THR A 121 20.02 -21.32 9.76
CA THR A 121 20.36 -21.65 8.36
C THR A 121 19.21 -22.28 7.58
N ARG A 122 18.16 -22.80 8.24
CA ARG A 122 16.99 -23.43 7.62
C ARG A 122 15.66 -22.72 7.89
N VAL A 123 15.72 -21.46 8.32
CA VAL A 123 14.55 -20.58 8.47
C VAL A 123 14.52 -19.62 7.29
N ILE A 124 13.39 -19.54 6.58
CA ILE A 124 13.15 -18.59 5.49
C ILE A 124 12.22 -17.50 5.98
N VAL A 125 12.63 -16.24 5.86
CA VAL A 125 11.74 -15.09 6.07
C VAL A 125 10.92 -14.88 4.79
N LEU A 126 9.60 -14.85 4.90
CA LEU A 126 8.68 -14.70 3.77
C LEU A 126 7.76 -13.50 4.01
N HIS A 127 7.80 -12.50 3.13
CA HIS A 127 7.01 -11.28 3.23
C HIS A 127 6.30 -11.00 1.88
N PRO A 128 5.04 -11.44 1.74
CA PRO A 128 4.23 -11.19 0.53
C PRO A 128 3.67 -9.76 0.51
N GLY A 129 3.94 -9.02 -0.57
CA GLY A 129 3.37 -7.70 -0.83
C GLY A 129 2.64 -7.61 -2.17
N SER A 130 1.75 -6.63 -2.34
CA SER A 130 0.84 -6.51 -3.50
C SER A 130 1.47 -6.19 -4.88
N ARG A 131 2.80 -6.12 -4.97
CA ARG A 131 3.56 -5.95 -6.22
C ARG A 131 4.89 -6.72 -6.19
N TYR A 132 5.48 -6.89 -5.00
CA TYR A 132 6.71 -7.65 -4.79
C TYR A 132 6.56 -8.62 -3.63
N LEU A 133 7.09 -9.83 -3.81
CA LEU A 133 7.34 -10.82 -2.80
C LEU A 133 8.79 -10.67 -2.34
N ARG A 134 9.02 -10.58 -1.02
CA ARG A 134 10.37 -10.60 -0.46
C ARG A 134 10.59 -11.94 0.25
N LEU A 135 11.70 -12.61 -0.04
CA LEU A 135 12.04 -13.90 0.54
C LEU A 135 13.55 -14.07 0.71
N GLY A 136 14.00 -14.85 1.70
CA GLY A 136 15.42 -15.09 1.96
C GLY A 136 15.62 -15.96 3.19
N PHE A 137 16.81 -16.55 3.36
CA PHE A 137 17.16 -17.21 4.61
C PHE A 137 17.28 -16.17 5.74
N ALA A 138 17.01 -16.56 6.98
CA ALA A 138 17.17 -15.69 8.15
C ALA A 138 18.64 -15.28 8.40
N THR A 139 19.58 -15.90 7.70
CA THR A 139 21.01 -15.57 7.65
C THR A 139 21.39 -14.60 6.53
N ASP A 140 20.49 -14.29 5.59
CA ASP A 140 20.78 -13.43 4.44
C ASP A 140 20.78 -11.95 4.85
N VAL A 141 21.80 -11.20 4.41
CA VAL A 141 21.94 -9.76 4.71
C VAL A 141 20.89 -8.91 3.97
N VAL A 142 20.43 -9.38 2.80
CA VAL A 142 19.45 -8.70 1.93
C VAL A 142 18.49 -9.74 1.37
N PRO A 143 17.16 -9.57 1.51
CA PRO A 143 16.19 -10.51 0.93
C PRO A 143 16.14 -10.39 -0.59
N LYS A 144 15.85 -11.51 -1.24
CA LYS A 144 15.51 -11.61 -2.66
C LYS A 144 14.15 -10.94 -2.89
N VAL A 145 14.00 -10.26 -4.03
CA VAL A 145 12.80 -9.47 -4.35
C VAL A 145 12.27 -9.91 -5.71
N VAL A 146 11.14 -10.63 -5.70
CA VAL A 146 10.50 -11.19 -6.90
C VAL A 146 9.21 -10.42 -7.16
N PRO A 147 8.88 -10.02 -8.41
CA PRO A 147 7.57 -9.46 -8.72
C PRO A 147 6.45 -10.46 -8.35
N ASN A 148 5.45 -10.02 -7.58
CA ASN A 148 4.38 -10.89 -7.07
C ASN A 148 3.22 -10.98 -8.08
N VAL A 149 3.54 -11.56 -9.24
CA VAL A 149 2.68 -11.61 -10.43
C VAL A 149 2.87 -12.94 -11.16
N ILE A 150 1.79 -13.43 -11.76
CA ILE A 150 1.77 -14.61 -12.62
C ILE A 150 0.99 -14.28 -13.89
N ALA A 151 1.51 -14.70 -15.04
CA ALA A 151 0.82 -14.62 -16.31
C ALA A 151 0.34 -16.04 -16.67
N ARG A 152 -0.98 -16.28 -16.68
CA ARG A 152 -1.56 -17.61 -16.86
C ARG A 152 -2.19 -17.73 -18.25
N ARG A 153 -1.92 -18.81 -18.99
CA ARG A 153 -2.55 -18.98 -20.32
C ARG A 153 -4.07 -19.11 -20.17
N VAL A 154 -4.77 -18.20 -20.83
CA VAL A 154 -6.23 -18.21 -20.92
C VAL A 154 -6.68 -18.94 -22.18
N ALA A 155 -7.79 -19.68 -22.10
CA ALA A 155 -8.40 -20.30 -23.27
C ALA A 155 -9.04 -19.23 -24.17
N PRO A 156 -8.95 -19.32 -25.51
CA PRO A 156 -9.35 -18.24 -26.42
C PRO A 156 -10.85 -17.89 -26.42
N ASN A 157 -11.69 -18.69 -25.74
CA ASN A 157 -13.13 -18.46 -25.56
C ASN A 157 -13.51 -18.03 -24.12
N ARG A 158 -12.57 -17.55 -23.28
CA ARG A 158 -12.91 -16.97 -21.97
C ARG A 158 -13.82 -15.76 -22.16
N LYS A 159 -14.96 -15.76 -21.48
CA LYS A 159 -15.96 -14.67 -21.54
C LYS A 159 -15.75 -13.59 -20.49
N ASP A 160 -15.08 -13.94 -19.39
CA ASP A 160 -14.64 -12.97 -18.39
C ASP A 160 -13.70 -11.97 -19.08
N PRO A 161 -13.77 -10.67 -18.75
CA PRO A 161 -12.69 -9.76 -19.13
C PRO A 161 -11.37 -10.28 -18.54
N ALA A 162 -10.27 -10.02 -19.24
CA ALA A 162 -8.96 -10.13 -18.59
C ALA A 162 -8.96 -9.28 -17.30
N PRO A 163 -8.24 -9.68 -16.24
CA PRO A 163 -7.96 -8.76 -15.13
C PRO A 163 -7.42 -7.45 -15.73
N ASP A 164 -8.04 -6.33 -15.37
CA ASP A 164 -7.61 -5.00 -15.84
C ASP A 164 -6.10 -4.88 -15.59
N LEU A 165 -5.32 -4.75 -16.67
CA LEU A 165 -3.96 -4.22 -16.54
C LEU A 165 -4.02 -2.94 -15.69
N PRO A 166 -2.98 -2.56 -14.94
CA PRO A 166 -2.95 -1.31 -14.18
C PRO A 166 -2.91 -0.04 -15.05
N ALA A 167 -3.44 -0.11 -16.27
CA ALA A 167 -4.16 0.96 -16.93
C ALA A 167 -5.12 1.61 -15.92
N TYR A 168 -4.62 2.70 -15.33
CA TYR A 168 -5.34 3.72 -14.59
C TYR A 168 -6.82 3.76 -15.00
N ARG A 169 -7.73 3.39 -14.09
CA ARG A 169 -9.17 3.56 -14.34
C ARG A 169 -9.44 5.03 -14.62
N GLN A 170 -9.67 5.33 -15.90
CA GLN A 170 -10.24 6.61 -16.30
C GLN A 170 -11.67 6.60 -15.79
N ALA A 171 -11.84 7.13 -14.58
CA ALA A 171 -13.15 7.43 -14.04
C ALA A 171 -13.73 8.56 -14.89
N ASP A 172 -14.46 8.18 -15.93
CA ASP A 172 -15.21 9.08 -16.82
C ASP A 172 -16.33 9.83 -16.06
N ASP A 173 -16.56 9.49 -14.80
CA ASP A 173 -17.19 10.32 -13.78
C ASP A 173 -16.61 11.75 -13.79
N ALA A 174 -17.38 12.70 -14.33
CA ALA A 174 -17.07 14.12 -14.24
C ALA A 174 -16.81 14.59 -12.79
N THR A 175 -17.45 13.94 -11.80
CA THR A 175 -17.23 14.13 -10.36
C THR A 175 -15.81 13.74 -9.92
N ALA A 176 -15.25 12.64 -10.44
CA ALA A 176 -13.88 12.24 -10.17
C ALA A 176 -12.87 13.19 -10.83
N ALA A 177 -13.14 13.62 -12.06
CA ALA A 177 -12.32 14.63 -12.76
C ALA A 177 -12.32 15.98 -12.02
N ALA A 178 -13.48 16.45 -11.54
CA ALA A 178 -13.61 17.65 -10.72
C ALA A 178 -12.85 17.52 -9.39
N THR A 179 -12.97 16.37 -8.71
CA THR A 179 -12.27 16.08 -7.46
C THR A 179 -10.74 16.08 -7.66
N LYS A 180 -10.25 15.43 -8.73
CA LYS A 180 -8.83 15.43 -9.11
C LYS A 180 -8.32 16.85 -9.42
N ARG A 181 -9.12 17.69 -10.06
CA ARG A 181 -8.79 19.10 -10.32
C ARG A 181 -8.72 19.93 -9.04
N ALA A 182 -9.65 19.75 -8.10
CA ALA A 182 -9.63 20.43 -6.81
C ALA A 182 -8.43 20.00 -5.94
N ALA A 183 -8.19 18.68 -5.84
CA ALA A 183 -7.04 18.13 -5.13
C ALA A 183 -5.71 18.62 -5.71
N ARG A 184 -5.59 18.69 -7.04
CA ARG A 184 -4.43 19.30 -7.71
C ARG A 184 -4.28 20.78 -7.35
N ALA A 185 -5.34 21.58 -7.38
CA ALA A 185 -5.26 23.01 -7.06
C ALA A 185 -4.77 23.24 -5.62
N ALA A 186 -5.24 22.45 -4.65
CA ALA A 186 -4.78 22.50 -3.26
C ALA A 186 -3.30 22.05 -3.11
N ALA A 187 -2.87 21.03 -3.87
CA ALA A 187 -1.47 20.61 -3.91
C ALA A 187 -0.56 21.67 -4.56
N ASP A 188 -1.01 22.29 -5.65
CA ASP A 188 -0.32 23.41 -6.31
C ASP A 188 -0.21 24.62 -5.35
N GLU A 189 -1.25 24.95 -4.58
CA GLU A 189 -1.21 26.02 -3.56
C GLU A 189 -0.20 25.70 -2.43
N TYR A 190 -0.28 24.49 -1.86
CA TYR A 190 0.65 24.03 -0.82
C TYR A 190 2.11 24.05 -1.31
N PHE A 191 2.35 23.61 -2.54
CA PHE A 191 3.66 23.64 -3.18
C PHE A 191 4.18 25.08 -3.32
N HIS A 192 3.38 26.02 -3.83
CA HIS A 192 3.78 27.43 -3.94
C HIS A 192 4.04 28.07 -2.57
N ALA A 193 3.25 27.75 -1.55
CA ALA A 193 3.50 28.18 -0.17
C ALA A 193 4.83 27.64 0.36
N ARG A 194 5.16 26.36 0.11
CA ARG A 194 6.41 25.72 0.52
C ARG A 194 7.63 26.29 -0.24
N MET A 195 7.51 26.53 -1.55
CA MET A 195 8.54 27.18 -2.36
C MET A 195 8.84 28.60 -1.86
N LYS A 196 7.78 29.38 -1.56
CA LYS A 196 7.91 30.72 -0.97
C LYS A 196 8.61 30.70 0.39
N GLN A 197 8.32 29.73 1.26
CA GLN A 197 9.05 29.54 2.53
C GLN A 197 10.54 29.21 2.33
N ALA A 198 10.89 28.54 1.23
CA ALA A 198 12.26 28.23 0.85
C ALA A 198 12.95 29.38 0.07
N ASN A 199 12.29 30.53 -0.11
CA ASN A 199 12.70 31.65 -0.98
C ASN A 199 12.88 31.27 -2.48
N LEU A 200 12.34 30.12 -2.90
CA LEU A 200 12.36 29.67 -4.28
C LEU A 200 11.17 30.25 -5.07
N LYS A 201 11.38 30.49 -6.37
CA LYS A 201 10.35 31.00 -7.29
C LYS A 201 10.21 30.08 -8.49
N THR A 202 9.00 29.57 -8.74
CA THR A 202 8.66 28.90 -10.00
C THR A 202 8.54 29.93 -11.14
N PRO A 203 9.07 29.66 -12.34
CA PRO A 203 8.82 30.51 -13.51
C PRO A 203 7.36 30.35 -13.97
N LEU A 204 6.69 31.47 -14.28
CA LEU A 204 5.24 31.52 -14.50
C LEU A 204 4.74 30.62 -15.64
N ASN A 205 5.58 30.34 -16.65
CA ASN A 205 5.27 29.45 -17.77
C ASN A 205 6.12 28.17 -17.78
N ALA A 206 6.39 27.58 -16.61
CA ALA A 206 7.19 26.34 -16.51
C ALA A 206 6.65 25.21 -17.42
N LEU A 207 5.31 25.03 -17.42
CA LEU A 207 4.65 23.96 -18.18
C LEU A 207 4.82 24.13 -19.69
N GLY A 208 4.57 25.33 -20.23
CA GLY A 208 4.64 25.59 -21.68
C GLY A 208 6.05 25.46 -22.24
N MET A 209 7.07 25.84 -21.46
CA MET A 209 8.49 25.64 -21.84
C MET A 209 8.82 24.15 -21.96
N VAL A 210 8.43 23.34 -20.97
CA VAL A 210 8.65 21.88 -20.98
C VAL A 210 7.85 21.21 -22.10
N GLN A 211 6.61 21.61 -22.36
CA GLN A 211 5.80 21.07 -23.46
C GLN A 211 6.40 21.39 -24.84
N SER A 212 6.91 22.60 -25.04
CA SER A 212 7.59 23.00 -26.29
C SER A 212 8.88 22.22 -26.53
N PHE A 213 9.70 22.03 -25.48
CA PHE A 213 10.90 21.22 -25.54
C PHE A 213 10.58 19.74 -25.82
N ASN A 214 9.69 19.13 -25.03
CA ASN A 214 9.31 17.72 -25.19
C ASN A 214 8.65 17.43 -26.54
N GLY A 215 7.91 18.39 -27.13
CA GLY A 215 7.30 18.26 -28.45
C GLY A 215 8.26 18.43 -29.63
N SER A 216 9.49 18.91 -29.39
CA SER A 216 10.54 19.04 -30.41
C SER A 216 11.70 18.05 -30.23
N ALA A 217 11.87 17.50 -29.02
CA ALA A 217 12.78 16.40 -28.73
C ALA A 217 12.41 15.14 -29.53
N ARG A 218 13.43 14.43 -30.04
CA ARG A 218 13.28 13.12 -30.71
C ARG A 218 14.03 12.06 -29.91
N PRO A 219 13.50 10.83 -29.75
CA PRO A 219 14.25 9.73 -29.15
C PRO A 219 15.54 9.46 -29.94
N VAL A 220 16.66 9.35 -29.23
CA VAL A 220 17.94 8.90 -29.81
C VAL A 220 18.04 7.39 -29.59
N PRO A 221 18.12 6.57 -30.65
CA PRO A 221 18.22 5.13 -30.49
C PRO A 221 19.60 4.76 -29.91
N VAL A 222 19.58 4.10 -28.76
CA VAL A 222 20.78 3.51 -28.13
C VAL A 222 20.97 2.10 -28.72
N PRO A 223 22.18 1.71 -29.17
CA PRO A 223 22.45 0.31 -29.55
C PRO A 223 22.27 -0.62 -28.34
N ALA A 224 21.62 -1.77 -28.50
CA ALA A 224 21.26 -2.66 -27.38
C ALA A 224 22.44 -3.05 -26.46
N LEU A 225 23.66 -3.23 -27.01
CA LEU A 225 24.88 -3.48 -26.23
C LEU A 225 25.24 -2.36 -25.24
N ASN A 226 24.76 -1.14 -25.49
CA ASN A 226 24.99 0.06 -24.69
C ASN A 226 23.74 0.46 -23.87
N ASP A 227 22.69 -0.38 -23.83
CA ASP A 227 21.48 -0.14 -23.03
C ASP A 227 21.45 -1.07 -21.80
N PRO A 228 21.78 -0.58 -20.59
CA PRO A 228 21.74 -1.38 -19.37
C PRO A 228 20.33 -1.81 -18.94
N PHE A 229 19.29 -1.30 -19.60
CA PHE A 229 17.89 -1.56 -19.30
C PHE A 229 17.16 -2.20 -20.49
N HIS A 230 17.89 -2.82 -21.42
CA HIS A 230 17.32 -3.59 -22.50
C HIS A 230 16.40 -4.71 -21.97
N ILE A 231 15.16 -4.77 -22.44
CA ILE A 231 14.19 -5.80 -22.08
C ILE A 231 14.10 -6.81 -23.24
N ASP A 232 14.55 -8.03 -23.00
CA ASP A 232 14.44 -9.15 -23.95
C ASP A 232 13.01 -9.72 -23.94
N TRP A 233 12.11 -9.00 -24.63
CA TRP A 233 10.68 -9.31 -24.70
C TRP A 233 10.39 -10.76 -25.11
N ILE A 234 9.76 -11.51 -24.20
CA ILE A 234 9.40 -12.90 -24.37
C ILE A 234 8.22 -13.00 -25.35
N ARG A 235 8.50 -13.58 -26.52
CA ARG A 235 7.49 -13.95 -27.52
C ARG A 235 7.07 -15.39 -27.29
N VAL A 236 5.76 -15.65 -27.36
CA VAL A 236 5.20 -17.01 -27.22
C VAL A 236 4.88 -17.55 -28.62
N ASP A 237 5.75 -18.42 -29.13
CA ASP A 237 5.55 -19.06 -30.45
C ASP A 237 4.30 -19.95 -30.45
N PRO A 238 3.30 -19.71 -31.33
CA PRO A 238 2.05 -20.47 -31.33
C PRO A 238 2.17 -21.89 -31.92
N SER A 239 3.33 -22.25 -32.47
CA SER A 239 3.64 -23.59 -33.00
C SER A 239 4.38 -24.48 -32.00
N ALA A 240 5.02 -23.90 -30.98
CA ALA A 240 5.59 -24.64 -29.86
C ALA A 240 4.47 -25.02 -28.87
N ALA A 241 4.66 -26.07 -28.07
CA ALA A 241 3.77 -26.37 -26.95
C ALA A 241 4.00 -25.31 -25.84
N PRO A 242 3.10 -24.32 -25.65
CA PRO A 242 3.47 -23.14 -24.88
C PRO A 242 3.31 -23.40 -23.37
N PRO A 243 4.12 -22.77 -22.51
CA PRO A 243 4.11 -23.04 -21.07
C PRO A 243 2.76 -22.65 -20.43
N PRO A 244 2.30 -23.34 -19.37
CA PRO A 244 0.98 -23.09 -18.79
C PRO A 244 0.88 -21.71 -18.10
N TYR A 245 1.99 -21.19 -17.60
CA TYR A 245 2.10 -19.88 -16.96
C TYR A 245 3.57 -19.39 -16.96
N PHE A 246 3.76 -18.10 -16.71
CA PHE A 246 5.05 -17.44 -16.41
C PHE A 246 4.94 -16.74 -15.04
N VAL A 247 6.04 -16.60 -14.30
CA VAL A 247 6.08 -16.01 -12.94
C VAL A 247 7.05 -14.83 -12.87
N GLY A 248 6.72 -13.84 -12.06
CA GLY A 248 7.66 -12.79 -11.67
C GLY A 248 8.09 -11.93 -12.85
N GLN A 249 9.40 -11.74 -13.02
CA GLN A 249 9.93 -10.89 -14.09
C GLN A 249 9.55 -11.44 -15.48
N GLN A 250 9.59 -12.77 -15.69
CA GLN A 250 9.17 -13.41 -16.95
C GLN A 250 7.69 -13.14 -17.32
N ALA A 251 6.83 -12.85 -16.34
CA ALA A 251 5.45 -12.47 -16.61
C ALA A 251 5.35 -11.01 -17.08
N LEU A 252 6.21 -10.12 -16.56
CA LEU A 252 6.26 -8.71 -16.96
C LEU A 252 6.91 -8.53 -18.34
N ASP A 253 7.91 -9.34 -18.67
CA ASP A 253 8.68 -9.30 -19.92
C ASP A 253 7.94 -9.92 -21.12
N LEU A 254 6.70 -10.39 -20.97
CA LEU A 254 5.87 -10.83 -22.09
C LEU A 254 5.53 -9.66 -23.01
N ASP A 255 5.61 -9.86 -24.32
CA ASP A 255 5.16 -8.85 -25.30
C ASP A 255 3.63 -8.68 -25.32
N ASP A 256 3.13 -7.58 -25.91
CA ASP A 256 1.70 -7.25 -25.88
C ASP A 256 0.81 -8.26 -26.63
N ALA A 257 1.38 -9.02 -27.58
CA ALA A 257 0.69 -10.13 -28.24
C ALA A 257 0.55 -11.33 -27.29
N ALA A 258 1.62 -11.68 -26.56
CA ALA A 258 1.60 -12.72 -25.54
C ALA A 258 0.70 -12.35 -24.35
N ARG A 259 0.77 -11.11 -23.85
CA ARG A 259 -0.09 -10.59 -22.75
C ARG A 259 -1.58 -10.71 -23.04
N THR A 260 -1.99 -10.65 -24.30
CA THR A 260 -3.38 -10.86 -24.72
C THR A 260 -3.85 -12.31 -24.48
N GLN A 261 -2.93 -13.29 -24.53
CA GLN A 261 -3.19 -14.72 -24.25
C GLN A 261 -2.84 -15.12 -22.80
N TYR A 262 -1.96 -14.35 -22.16
CA TYR A 262 -1.41 -14.53 -20.83
C TYR A 262 -1.64 -13.26 -19.98
N PRO A 263 -2.88 -12.96 -19.57
CA PRO A 263 -3.15 -11.83 -18.69
C PRO A 263 -2.47 -11.98 -17.33
N LEU A 264 -2.15 -10.83 -16.72
CA LEU A 264 -1.38 -10.73 -15.48
C LEU A 264 -2.29 -10.75 -14.25
N TYR A 265 -2.03 -11.68 -13.33
CA TYR A 265 -2.73 -11.79 -12.06
C TYR A 265 -1.78 -11.45 -10.90
N TYR A 266 -2.28 -10.65 -9.95
CA TYR A 266 -1.57 -10.27 -8.72
C TYR A 266 -2.34 -10.86 -7.54
N PRO A 267 -1.88 -11.93 -6.86
CA PRO A 267 -2.70 -12.61 -5.86
C PRO A 267 -3.03 -11.77 -4.61
N PHE A 268 -2.27 -10.72 -4.33
CA PHE A 268 -2.42 -9.90 -3.13
C PHE A 268 -2.77 -8.45 -3.51
N TYR A 269 -3.86 -7.91 -2.97
CA TYR A 269 -4.26 -6.51 -3.17
C TYR A 269 -4.45 -5.79 -1.83
N ALA A 270 -3.89 -4.59 -1.69
CA ALA A 270 -4.04 -3.73 -0.51
C ALA A 270 -3.83 -4.42 0.87
N LYS A 271 -2.85 -5.34 0.97
CA LYS A 271 -2.58 -6.15 2.17
C LYS A 271 -3.74 -7.11 2.56
N THR A 272 -4.43 -7.70 1.57
CA THR A 272 -5.31 -8.88 1.71
C THR A 272 -5.31 -9.70 0.39
N LEU A 273 -6.09 -10.77 0.32
CA LEU A 273 -6.35 -11.57 -0.88
C LEU A 273 -6.93 -10.69 -2.00
N ASN A 274 -6.52 -10.90 -3.25
CA ASN A 274 -7.13 -10.22 -4.39
C ASN A 274 -8.44 -10.88 -4.80
N THR A 275 -9.54 -10.45 -4.20
CA THR A 275 -10.93 -10.87 -4.53
C THR A 275 -11.54 -10.14 -5.73
N ARG A 276 -10.77 -9.30 -6.44
CA ARG A 276 -11.23 -8.53 -7.61
C ARG A 276 -10.98 -9.28 -8.92
N ASP A 277 -9.81 -9.89 -9.01
CA ASP A 277 -9.28 -10.45 -10.26
C ASP A 277 -9.40 -11.99 -10.28
N TYR A 278 -9.60 -12.62 -9.12
CA TYR A 278 -9.83 -14.05 -8.95
C TYR A 278 -11.30 -14.34 -8.64
N THR A 279 -11.94 -15.18 -9.46
CA THR A 279 -13.32 -15.65 -9.21
C THR A 279 -13.35 -16.88 -8.30
N SER A 280 -12.26 -17.65 -8.27
CA SER A 280 -12.14 -18.87 -7.48
C SER A 280 -10.95 -18.82 -6.52
N LEU A 281 -11.22 -19.16 -5.26
CA LEU A 281 -10.20 -19.37 -4.24
C LEU A 281 -9.21 -20.50 -4.62
N VAL A 282 -9.64 -21.46 -5.44
CA VAL A 282 -8.78 -22.55 -5.93
C VAL A 282 -7.81 -22.04 -6.99
N GLU A 283 -8.23 -21.12 -7.87
CA GLU A 283 -7.35 -20.43 -8.83
C GLU A 283 -6.28 -19.64 -8.08
N TRP A 284 -6.68 -18.89 -7.03
CA TRP A 284 -5.77 -18.17 -6.13
C TRP A 284 -4.73 -19.08 -5.45
N HIS A 285 -5.17 -20.21 -4.89
CA HIS A 285 -4.26 -21.18 -4.25
C HIS A 285 -3.20 -21.71 -5.22
N HIS A 286 -3.59 -22.04 -6.47
CA HIS A 286 -2.66 -22.55 -7.48
C HIS A 286 -1.67 -21.48 -7.95
N ASP A 287 -2.11 -20.23 -8.07
CA ASP A 287 -1.29 -19.10 -8.48
C ASP A 287 -0.26 -18.72 -7.41
N VAL A 288 -0.67 -18.62 -6.14
CA VAL A 288 0.26 -18.38 -5.03
C VAL A 288 1.21 -19.56 -4.84
N ALA A 289 0.74 -20.81 -4.93
CA ALA A 289 1.60 -21.98 -4.86
C ALA A 289 2.63 -22.02 -6.00
N ALA A 290 2.28 -21.57 -7.21
CA ALA A 290 3.20 -21.43 -8.32
C ALA A 290 4.24 -20.33 -8.06
N ILE A 291 3.81 -19.11 -7.71
CA ILE A 291 4.70 -17.97 -7.44
C ILE A 291 5.69 -18.29 -6.31
N LEU A 292 5.21 -18.84 -5.19
CA LEU A 292 6.05 -19.21 -4.05
C LEU A 292 7.03 -20.33 -4.41
N ARG A 293 6.57 -21.40 -5.09
CA ARG A 293 7.44 -22.52 -5.46
C ARG A 293 8.52 -22.08 -6.45
N THR A 294 8.18 -21.29 -7.46
CA THR A 294 9.15 -20.73 -8.40
C THR A 294 10.16 -19.84 -7.68
N GLY A 295 9.71 -18.89 -6.84
CA GLY A 295 10.62 -17.99 -6.13
C GLY A 295 11.57 -18.71 -5.16
N LEU A 296 11.10 -19.72 -4.43
CA LEU A 296 11.96 -20.55 -3.57
C LEU A 296 12.98 -21.37 -4.40
N GLN A 297 12.60 -21.84 -5.58
CA GLN A 297 13.48 -22.62 -6.46
C GLN A 297 14.50 -21.76 -7.22
N THR A 298 14.12 -20.59 -7.75
CA THR A 298 15.02 -19.73 -8.54
C THR A 298 15.96 -18.91 -7.66
N GLU A 299 15.46 -18.34 -6.57
CA GLU A 299 16.22 -17.37 -5.77
C GLU A 299 17.06 -18.01 -4.66
N LEU A 300 16.59 -19.13 -4.11
CA LEU A 300 17.20 -19.85 -2.98
C LEU A 300 17.67 -21.28 -3.35
N GLY A 301 17.43 -21.74 -4.58
CA GLY A 301 17.86 -23.05 -5.07
C GLY A 301 17.13 -24.26 -4.46
N LEU A 302 16.01 -24.05 -3.76
CA LEU A 302 15.33 -25.09 -2.99
C LEU A 302 14.53 -26.04 -3.87
N THR A 303 14.70 -27.34 -3.63
CA THR A 303 13.99 -28.41 -4.35
C THR A 303 12.74 -28.87 -3.59
N ALA A 304 11.86 -29.62 -4.26
CA ALA A 304 10.66 -30.18 -3.63
C ALA A 304 10.97 -31.12 -2.43
N THR A 305 12.18 -31.70 -2.36
CA THR A 305 12.65 -32.50 -1.22
C THR A 305 13.12 -31.68 -0.03
N ASP A 306 13.40 -30.38 -0.19
CA ASP A 306 13.86 -29.50 0.89
C ASP A 306 12.69 -28.80 1.61
N LEU A 307 11.55 -28.64 0.95
CA LEU A 307 10.37 -27.99 1.52
C LEU A 307 9.88 -28.66 2.83
N PRO A 308 9.81 -30.00 2.97
CA PRO A 308 9.44 -30.66 4.23
C PRO A 308 10.42 -30.47 5.39
N LEU A 309 11.62 -29.94 5.13
CA LEU A 309 12.63 -29.61 6.14
C LEU A 309 12.70 -28.10 6.43
N THR A 310 12.01 -27.28 5.62
CA THR A 310 12.05 -25.83 5.61
C THR A 310 11.06 -25.24 6.63
N ARG A 311 11.52 -24.27 7.43
CA ARG A 311 10.67 -23.48 8.34
C ARG A 311 10.50 -22.07 7.80
N ILE A 312 9.31 -21.49 7.94
CA ILE A 312 9.01 -20.14 7.42
C ILE A 312 8.65 -19.18 8.55
N ALA A 313 9.27 -18.00 8.56
CA ALA A 313 8.83 -16.84 9.31
C ALA A 313 8.00 -15.94 8.39
N LEU A 314 6.68 -16.00 8.52
CA LEU A 314 5.71 -15.31 7.67
C LEU A 314 5.39 -13.92 8.23
N ALA A 315 5.75 -12.88 7.48
CA ALA A 315 5.29 -11.53 7.74
C ALA A 315 3.81 -11.38 7.34
N VAL A 316 2.98 -10.87 8.25
CA VAL A 316 1.54 -10.60 8.03
C VAL A 316 1.21 -9.12 8.28
N PRO A 317 0.15 -8.59 7.64
CA PRO A 317 -0.31 -7.22 7.88
C PRO A 317 -0.75 -6.97 9.33
N ASP A 318 -0.51 -5.75 9.82
CA ASP A 318 -0.87 -5.37 11.20
C ASP A 318 -2.38 -5.49 11.46
N LEU A 319 -3.19 -5.05 10.48
CA LEU A 319 -4.62 -5.35 10.40
C LEU A 319 -4.83 -6.75 9.82
N LEU A 320 -4.73 -7.75 10.70
CA LEU A 320 -4.87 -9.16 10.39
C LEU A 320 -6.26 -9.49 9.84
N ASP A 321 -6.32 -9.87 8.56
CA ASP A 321 -7.46 -10.57 7.98
C ASP A 321 -7.24 -12.07 8.23
N ALA A 322 -7.91 -12.62 9.25
CA ALA A 322 -7.71 -14.00 9.69
C ALA A 322 -7.91 -15.00 8.53
N ARG A 323 -8.93 -14.76 7.68
CA ARG A 323 -9.15 -15.59 6.50
C ARG A 323 -7.97 -15.49 5.53
N ALA A 324 -7.49 -14.28 5.23
CA ALA A 324 -6.36 -14.11 4.32
C ALA A 324 -5.09 -14.85 4.79
N VAL A 325 -4.92 -15.00 6.11
CA VAL A 325 -3.84 -15.79 6.71
C VAL A 325 -4.14 -17.29 6.63
N ASP A 326 -5.36 -17.73 6.94
CA ASP A 326 -5.75 -19.15 6.83
C ASP A 326 -5.58 -19.71 5.40
N GLU A 327 -6.02 -18.97 4.36
CA GLU A 327 -5.82 -19.39 2.96
C GLU A 327 -4.32 -19.44 2.60
N LEU A 328 -3.49 -18.53 3.14
CA LEU A 328 -2.04 -18.52 2.88
C LEU A 328 -1.31 -19.65 3.63
N LEU A 329 -1.68 -19.95 4.87
CA LEU A 329 -1.20 -21.11 5.62
C LEU A 329 -1.62 -22.41 4.92
N SER A 330 -2.84 -22.47 4.37
CA SER A 330 -3.32 -23.58 3.53
C SER A 330 -2.41 -23.80 2.31
N VAL A 331 -1.98 -22.73 1.62
CA VAL A 331 -0.98 -22.84 0.54
C VAL A 331 0.37 -23.36 1.07
N LEU A 332 0.91 -22.79 2.14
CA LEU A 332 2.21 -23.18 2.69
C LEU A 332 2.25 -24.65 3.14
N PHE A 333 1.25 -25.11 3.91
CA PHE A 333 1.20 -26.48 4.41
C PHE A 333 0.70 -27.47 3.34
N SER A 334 -0.38 -27.18 2.63
CA SER A 334 -1.04 -28.16 1.75
C SER A 334 -0.47 -28.19 0.33
N SER A 335 0.07 -27.07 -0.17
CA SER A 335 0.57 -26.98 -1.56
C SER A 335 2.10 -26.94 -1.65
N LEU A 336 2.80 -26.44 -0.62
CA LEU A 336 4.27 -26.47 -0.54
C LEU A 336 4.81 -27.56 0.40
N GLY A 337 4.04 -28.00 1.40
CA GLY A 337 4.46 -29.06 2.32
C GLY A 337 5.53 -28.64 3.33
N VAL A 338 5.53 -27.38 3.77
CA VAL A 338 6.57 -26.84 4.68
C VAL A 338 6.45 -27.40 6.11
N HIS A 339 7.58 -27.50 6.82
CA HIS A 339 7.63 -28.11 8.15
C HIS A 339 6.80 -27.37 9.20
N SER A 340 6.98 -26.04 9.31
CA SER A 340 6.32 -25.20 10.32
C SER A 340 6.39 -23.73 9.94
N VAL A 341 5.41 -22.95 10.39
CA VAL A 341 5.32 -21.51 10.15
C VAL A 341 5.20 -20.76 11.48
N VAL A 342 6.04 -19.75 11.68
CA VAL A 342 5.91 -18.74 12.75
C VAL A 342 5.37 -17.45 12.11
N ILE A 343 4.44 -16.77 12.78
CA ILE A 343 3.72 -15.62 12.23
C ILE A 343 4.14 -14.33 12.95
N ALA A 344 4.40 -13.28 12.19
CA ALA A 344 4.98 -12.03 12.68
C ALA A 344 4.35 -10.80 12.00
N GLN A 345 3.92 -9.79 12.78
CA GLN A 345 3.33 -8.56 12.22
C GLN A 345 4.39 -7.66 11.57
N GLU A 346 4.04 -7.10 10.41
CA GLU A 346 4.92 -6.28 9.56
C GLU A 346 5.54 -5.08 10.30
N SER A 347 4.77 -4.34 11.13
CA SER A 347 5.32 -3.21 11.88
C SER A 347 6.29 -3.66 12.97
N THR A 348 6.00 -4.76 13.64
CA THR A 348 6.86 -5.28 14.71
C THR A 348 8.18 -5.84 14.15
N MET A 349 8.12 -6.48 12.98
CA MET A 349 9.32 -6.86 12.21
C MET A 349 10.12 -5.64 11.77
N ALA A 350 9.47 -4.56 11.31
CA ALA A 350 10.12 -3.32 10.90
C ALA A 350 10.85 -2.63 12.08
N CYS A 351 10.20 -2.51 13.24
CA CYS A 351 10.83 -2.01 14.47
C CYS A 351 12.03 -2.85 14.90
N THR A 352 11.89 -4.17 14.89
CA THR A 352 12.97 -5.11 15.23
C THR A 352 14.13 -5.01 14.25
N GLY A 353 13.86 -4.90 12.95
CA GLY A 353 14.87 -4.67 11.90
C GLY A 353 15.59 -3.32 12.05
N ALA A 354 14.91 -2.28 12.53
CA ALA A 354 15.48 -0.97 12.81
C ALA A 354 16.19 -0.89 14.19
N GLY A 355 16.12 -1.93 15.03
CA GLY A 355 16.65 -1.92 16.38
C GLY A 355 15.93 -0.94 17.33
N LEU A 356 14.63 -0.70 17.10
CA LEU A 356 13.80 0.23 17.88
C LEU A 356 12.81 -0.54 18.77
N SER A 357 12.83 -0.27 20.08
CA SER A 357 11.86 -0.83 21.03
C SER A 357 10.54 -0.05 21.09
N LEU A 358 10.49 1.18 20.57
CA LEU A 358 9.30 2.02 20.51
C LEU A 358 9.35 2.86 19.22
N ALA A 359 8.33 2.74 18.36
CA ALA A 359 8.21 3.58 17.16
C ALA A 359 6.77 3.68 16.64
N CYS A 360 6.53 4.73 15.85
CA CYS A 360 5.40 4.80 14.92
C CYS A 360 5.88 4.34 13.55
N VAL A 361 5.40 3.19 13.09
CA VAL A 361 5.73 2.64 11.77
C VAL A 361 4.73 3.17 10.76
N VAL A 362 5.23 3.62 9.62
CA VAL A 362 4.43 4.04 8.46
C VAL A 362 4.95 3.28 7.25
N ASP A 363 4.26 2.21 6.86
CA ASP A 363 4.61 1.45 5.65
C ASP A 363 3.78 1.94 4.46
N VAL A 364 4.46 2.48 3.45
CA VAL A 364 3.85 3.01 2.22
C VAL A 364 4.02 1.98 1.10
N GLY A 365 3.09 1.04 1.02
CA GLY A 365 3.03 0.06 -0.05
C GLY A 365 2.51 0.62 -1.39
N ALA A 366 2.43 -0.23 -2.40
CA ALA A 366 1.93 0.16 -3.73
C ALA A 366 0.42 0.46 -3.77
N HIS A 367 -0.38 -0.30 -3.01
CA HIS A 367 -1.85 -0.23 -3.02
C HIS A 367 -2.48 0.09 -1.65
N ALA A 368 -1.68 0.13 -0.59
CA ALA A 368 -2.12 0.45 0.76
C ALA A 368 -0.98 1.03 1.59
N THR A 369 -1.33 1.93 2.51
CA THR A 369 -0.42 2.50 3.51
C THR A 369 -0.93 2.11 4.90
N SER A 370 -0.10 1.47 5.73
CA SER A 370 -0.40 1.15 7.13
C SER A 370 0.35 2.09 8.09
N ILE A 371 -0.28 2.41 9.23
CA ILE A 371 0.27 3.20 10.32
C ILE A 371 -0.01 2.49 11.63
N SER A 372 1.05 2.15 12.37
CA SER A 372 0.98 1.30 13.56
C SER A 372 1.94 1.80 14.64
N LEU A 373 1.49 1.84 15.90
CA LEU A 373 2.33 2.16 17.06
C LEU A 373 2.79 0.86 17.70
N VAL A 374 4.11 0.67 17.75
CA VAL A 374 4.76 -0.53 18.29
C VAL A 374 5.56 -0.15 19.53
N GLU A 375 5.34 -0.89 20.62
CA GLU A 375 6.04 -0.74 21.89
C GLU A 375 6.44 -2.12 22.44
N ASN A 376 7.72 -2.29 22.78
CA ASN A 376 8.34 -3.49 23.38
C ASN A 376 8.13 -4.82 22.61
N GLY A 377 7.66 -4.77 21.36
CA GLY A 377 7.35 -5.95 20.53
C GLY A 377 5.86 -6.19 20.31
N GLU A 378 4.99 -5.32 20.83
CA GLU A 378 3.53 -5.41 20.68
C GLU A 378 2.97 -4.16 19.97
N ILE A 379 1.84 -4.29 19.28
CA ILE A 379 1.11 -3.15 18.71
C ILE A 379 0.12 -2.65 19.76
N THR A 380 0.28 -1.42 20.24
CA THR A 380 -0.42 -0.92 21.44
C THR A 380 -1.69 -0.12 21.16
N ASP A 381 -1.80 0.49 19.98
CA ASP A 381 -2.99 1.22 19.49
C ASP A 381 -3.59 0.52 18.27
N ALA A 382 -4.88 0.76 17.98
CA ALA A 382 -5.54 0.17 16.83
C ALA A 382 -4.87 0.61 15.50
N PRO A 383 -4.28 -0.32 14.72
CA PRO A 383 -3.53 0.04 13.52
C PRO A 383 -4.45 0.58 12.42
N ALA A 384 -3.99 1.62 11.72
CA ALA A 384 -4.75 2.29 10.66
C ALA A 384 -4.23 1.87 9.27
N ARG A 385 -5.14 1.67 8.31
CA ARG A 385 -4.79 1.39 6.89
C ARG A 385 -5.62 2.26 5.95
N ALA A 386 -4.93 2.99 5.07
CA ALA A 386 -5.53 3.65 3.91
C ALA A 386 -5.32 2.78 2.66
N VAL A 387 -6.35 2.64 1.82
CA VAL A 387 -6.24 1.97 0.51
C VAL A 387 -5.75 2.98 -0.53
N TRP A 388 -4.53 3.47 -0.30
CA TRP A 388 -3.76 4.34 -1.18
C TRP A 388 -2.27 4.04 -0.98
N GLY A 389 -1.48 4.23 -2.02
CA GLY A 389 -0.06 3.91 -2.01
C GLY A 389 0.66 4.44 -3.24
N ALA A 390 1.91 4.04 -3.42
CA ALA A 390 2.74 4.42 -4.56
C ALA A 390 2.30 3.69 -5.84
N THR A 391 1.31 4.22 -6.54
CA THR A 391 0.94 3.77 -7.89
C THR A 391 2.06 4.08 -8.89
N THR A 392 2.61 3.01 -9.46
CA THR A 392 3.60 3.00 -10.55
C THR A 392 3.22 1.90 -11.55
#